data_AF-A0A6I7HLB8-F1
#
_entry.id   AF-A0A6I7HLB8-F1
#
_cell.length_a   1.000
_cell.length_b   1.000
_cell.length_c   1.000
_cell.angle_alpha   90.00
_cell.angle_beta   90.00
_cell.angle_gamma   90.00
#
_symmetry.space_group_name_H-M   'P 1'
#
loop_
_entity.id
_entity.type
_entity.pdbx_description
1 polymer ?
#
loop_
_entity_poly.entity_id
_entity_poly.type
_entity_poly.pdbx_seq_one_letter_code
_entity_poly.pdbx_strand_id
1 'polypeptide(L)' 'MLNCWTATGLASQAMERKLTMMERLKLNAHIAMCSGCRNFTSQVRDLRQMSRFYCSGAGQGESPKKQD' A
#
# COMPACT_ATOMS: atom_id res chain seq x y z
N MET A 1 -16.34 -9.77 -8.30
CA MET A 1 -15.26 -8.77 -8.46
C MET A 1 -15.37 -7.77 -7.32
N LEU A 2 -14.25 -7.29 -6.77
CA LEU A 2 -14.26 -6.16 -5.83
C LEU A 2 -14.47 -4.86 -6.62
N ASN A 3 -15.17 -3.88 -6.04
CA ASN A 3 -15.17 -2.52 -6.56
C ASN A 3 -13.97 -1.73 -6.02
N CYS A 4 -13.68 -0.59 -6.63
CA CYS A 4 -12.53 0.25 -6.28
C CYS A 4 -12.55 0.66 -4.80
N TRP A 5 -13.71 0.98 -4.23
CA TRP A 5 -13.87 1.41 -2.84
C TRP A 5 -13.51 0.30 -1.84
N THR A 6 -14.00 -0.92 -2.06
CA THR A 6 -13.64 -2.07 -1.23
C THR A 6 -12.17 -2.45 -1.42
N ALA A 7 -11.62 -2.31 -2.62
CA ALA A 7 -10.22 -2.58 -2.90
C ALA A 7 -9.31 -1.58 -2.15
N THR A 8 -9.59 -0.28 -2.19
CA THR A 8 -8.85 0.73 -1.43
C THR A 8 -9.01 0.53 0.08
N GLY A 9 -10.20 0.13 0.54
CA GLY A 9 -10.45 -0.23 1.94
C GLY A 9 -9.62 -1.43 2.40
N LEU A 10 -9.52 -2.49 1.60
CA LEU A 10 -8.66 -3.65 1.90
C LEU A 10 -7.17 -3.29 1.83
N ALA A 11 -6.77 -2.44 0.88
CA ALA A 11 -5.39 -1.95 0.80
C ALA A 11 -5.01 -1.13 2.04
N SER A 12 -5.93 -0.30 2.56
CA SER A 12 -5.73 0.38 3.84
C SER A 12 -5.60 -0.64 4.96
N GLN A 13 -6.57 -1.55 5.11
CA GLN A 13 -6.55 -2.56 6.18
C GLN A 13 -5.29 -3.44 6.16
N ALA A 14 -4.67 -3.66 5.00
CA ALA A 14 -3.40 -4.39 4.89
C ALA A 14 -2.23 -3.69 5.62
N MET A 15 -2.36 -2.39 5.90
CA MET A 15 -1.43 -1.64 6.73
C MET A 15 -1.63 -1.90 8.22
N GLU A 16 -2.87 -1.95 8.70
CA GLU A 16 -3.14 -2.15 10.13
C GLU A 16 -3.09 -3.62 10.53
N ARG A 17 -3.55 -4.51 9.65
CA ARG A 17 -3.66 -5.96 9.90
C ARG A 17 -3.14 -6.78 8.72
N LYS A 18 -2.83 -8.04 9.01
CA LYS A 18 -2.62 -9.02 7.94
C LYS A 18 -3.96 -9.34 7.29
N LEU A 19 -4.02 -9.23 5.96
CA LEU A 19 -5.13 -9.75 5.18
C LEU A 19 -5.13 -11.28 5.18
N THR A 20 -6.32 -11.87 5.12
CA THR A 20 -6.46 -13.30 4.84
C THR A 20 -5.97 -13.61 3.42
N MET A 21 -5.63 -14.87 3.15
CA MET A 21 -5.18 -15.27 1.81
C MET A 21 -6.20 -14.92 0.73
N MET A 22 -7.49 -15.09 1.02
CA MET A 22 -8.57 -14.81 0.08
C MET A 22 -8.75 -13.31 -0.19
N GLU A 23 -8.67 -12.47 0.84
CA GLU A 23 -8.69 -11.01 0.69
C GLU A 23 -7.50 -10.53 -0.15
N ARG A 24 -6.31 -11.07 0.12
CA ARG A 24 -5.10 -10.74 -0.61
C ARG A 24 -5.19 -11.13 -2.08
N LEU A 25 -5.72 -12.32 -2.38
CA LEU A 25 -5.92 -12.77 -3.76
C LEU A 25 -6.91 -11.87 -4.51
N LYS A 26 -8.05 -11.54 -3.89
CA LYS A 26 -9.06 -10.66 -4.48
C LYS A 26 -8.51 -9.25 -4.72
N LEU A 27 -7.75 -8.71 -3.77
CA LEU A 27 -7.11 -7.40 -3.91
C LEU A 27 -6.09 -7.41 -5.05
N ASN A 28 -5.22 -8.43 -5.11
CA ASN A 28 -4.22 -8.59 -6.18
C ASN A 28 -4.86 -8.70 -7.56
N ALA A 29 -5.96 -9.46 -7.70
CA ALA A 29 -6.70 -9.54 -8.94
C ALA A 29 -7.26 -8.16 -9.38
N HIS A 30 -7.78 -7.37 -8.42
CA HIS A 30 -8.31 -6.04 -8.73
C HIS A 30 -7.23 -5.04 -9.12
N ILE A 31 -6.10 -4.97 -8.41
CA ILE A 31 -5.00 -4.04 -8.75
C ILE A 31 -4.32 -4.41 -10.08
N ALA A 32 -4.37 -5.68 -10.50
CA ALA A 32 -3.85 -6.09 -11.79
C ALA A 32 -4.65 -5.50 -12.96
N MET A 33 -5.95 -5.27 -12.77
CA MET A 33 -6.85 -4.71 -13.80
C MET A 33 -7.15 -3.22 -13.62
N CYS A 34 -6.86 -2.64 -12.44
CA CYS A 34 -7.18 -1.25 -12.12
C CYS A 34 -5.92 -0.46 -11.76
N SER A 35 -5.46 0.39 -12.68
CA SER A 35 -4.30 1.26 -12.48
C SER A 35 -4.47 2.23 -11.30
N GLY A 36 -5.69 2.74 -11.07
CA GLY A 36 -5.99 3.63 -9.94
C GLY A 36 -5.76 2.96 -8.58
N CYS A 37 -6.30 1.75 -8.39
CA CYS A 37 -6.09 1.00 -7.15
C CYS A 37 -4.65 0.52 -7.00
N ARG A 38 -3.96 0.20 -8.10
CA ARG A 38 -2.52 -0.11 -8.09
C ARG A 38 -1.70 1.08 -7.58
N ASN A 39 -1.92 2.27 -8.14
CA ASN A 39 -1.21 3.49 -7.74
C ASN A 39 -1.52 3.87 -6.29
N PHE A 40 -2.78 3.79 -5.87
CA PHE A 40 -3.17 4.02 -4.48
C PHE A 40 -2.42 3.08 -3.51
N THR A 41 -2.39 1.79 -3.82
CA THR A 41 -1.73 0.79 -2.98
C THR A 41 -0.23 1.04 -2.86
N SER A 42 0.43 1.51 -3.93
CA SER A 42 1.84 1.93 -3.89
C SER A 42 2.04 3.15 -2.99
N GLN A 43 1.30 4.23 -3.24
CA GLN A 43 1.44 5.49 -2.48
C GLN A 43 1.25 5.30 -0.97
N VAL A 44 0.26 4.51 -0.60
CA VAL A 44 -0.04 4.22 0.81
C VAL A 44 1.08 3.41 1.47
N ARG A 45 1.73 2.51 0.73
CA ARG A 45 2.91 1.78 1.20
C ARG A 45 4.12 2.69 1.37
N ASP A 46 4.35 3.58 0.41
CA ASP A 46 5.46 4.55 0.43
C ASP A 46 5.31 5.50 1.62
N LEU A 47 4.10 6.02 1.83
CA LEU A 47 3.78 6.85 2.99
C LEU A 47 4.09 6.12 4.30
N ARG A 48 3.72 4.84 4.43
CA ARG A 48 4.04 4.05 5.62
C ARG A 48 5.55 3.89 5.81
N GLN A 49 6.29 3.66 4.73
CA GLN A 49 7.75 3.53 4.79
C GLN A 49 8.41 4.84 5.22
N MET A 50 8.00 5.96 4.62
CA MET A 50 8.46 7.30 4.98
C MET A 50 8.16 7.60 6.44
N SER A 51 6.92 7.39 6.90
CA SER A 51 6.55 7.59 8.31
C SER A 51 7.38 6.77 9.28
N ARG A 52 7.69 5.51 8.93
CA ARG A 52 8.58 4.66 9.73
C ARG A 52 10.01 5.18 9.75
N PHE A 53 10.52 5.61 8.62
CA PHE A 53 11.87 6.16 8.48
C PHE A 53 12.05 7.46 9.28
N TYR A 54 11.04 8.35 9.25
CA TYR A 54 11.01 9.55 10.08
C TYR A 54 10.98 9.21 11.57
N CYS A 55 10.14 8.25 11.99
CA CYS A 55 10.01 7.87 13.39
C CYS A 55 11.26 7.12 13.92
N SER A 56 11.97 6.38 13.07
CA SER A 56 13.18 5.64 13.47
C SER A 56 14.44 6.50 13.64
N GLY A 57 14.34 7.83 13.53
CA GLY A 57 15.49 8.75 13.64
C GLY A 57 16.48 8.68 12.46
N ALA A 58 16.26 7.76 11.52
CA ALA A 58 17.05 7.60 10.29
C ALA A 58 16.79 8.74 9.27
N GLY A 59 15.74 9.53 9.49
CA GLY A 59 15.37 10.71 8.71
C GLY A 59 16.37 11.86 8.70
N GLN A 60 17.39 11.84 9.55
CA GLN A 60 18.48 12.82 9.52
C GLN A 60 19.58 12.36 8.56
N GLY A 61 19.32 12.40 7.24
CA GLY A 61 20.41 12.35 6.25
C GLY A 61 20.18 11.59 4.94
N GLU A 62 19.10 10.82 4.78
CA GLU A 62 18.87 10.06 3.52
C GLU A 62 17.48 10.34 2.94
N SER A 63 17.46 10.85 1.70
CA SER A 63 16.22 11.04 0.94
C SER A 63 15.66 9.68 0.52
N PRO A 64 14.32 9.46 0.58
CA PRO A 64 13.73 8.20 0.13
C PRO A 64 14.04 8.02 -1.36
N LYS A 65 14.82 6.98 -1.69
CA LYS A 65 15.10 6.62 -3.08
C LYS A 65 13.77 6.29 -3.75
N LYS A 66 13.42 7.07 -4.77
CA LYS A 66 12.32 6.75 -5.70
C LYS A 66 12.61 5.37 -6.27
N GLN A 67 11.69 4.42 -6.10
CA GLN A 67 11.71 3.18 -6.85
C GLN A 67 11.12 3.49 -8.22
N ASP A 68 11.97 3.39 -9.25
CA ASP A 68 11.61 3.51 -10.66
C ASP A 68 10.61 2.43 -11.11
#